data_AF-A0A7W2M0H7-F1
#
_entry.id   AF-A0A7W2M0H7-F1
#
_cell.length_a   1.000
_cell.length_b   1.000
_cell.length_c   1.000
_cell.angle_alpha   90.00
_cell.angle_beta   90.00
_cell.angle_gamma   90.00
#
_symmetry.space_group_name_H-M   'P 1'
#
loop_
_entity.id
_entity.type
_entity.pdbx_description
1 polymer ?
#
loop_
_entity_poly.entity_id
_entity_poly.type
_entity_poly.pdbx_seq_one_letter_code
_entity_poly.pdbx_strand_id
1 'polypeptide(L)' 'GQSKLTKRGDPEARRLLHNAAMSASRTAAWKSYYEERLARGFSTTASLVMLARKLARVVFALLKSGDEYRSKAA' A
#
# COMPACT_ATOMS: atom_id res chain seq x y z
N GLY A 1 -18.27 -0.67 -4.09
CA GLY A 1 -17.56 -1.96 -4.19
C GLY A 1 -16.74 -2.16 -5.46
N GLN A 2 -16.26 -1.10 -6.12
CA GLN A 2 -15.23 -1.22 -7.17
C GLN A 2 -14.22 -0.07 -7.00
N SER A 3 -12.97 -0.41 -6.75
CA SER A 3 -11.90 0.58 -6.52
C SER A 3 -11.48 1.17 -7.87
N LYS A 4 -12.09 2.28 -8.28
CA LYS A 4 -11.65 3.01 -9.48
C LYS A 4 -10.34 3.77 -9.18
N LEU A 5 -9.37 3.69 -10.09
CA LEU A 5 -8.20 4.57 -10.01
C LEU A 5 -8.65 6.02 -10.18
N THR A 6 -8.32 6.87 -9.21
CA THR A 6 -8.66 8.29 -9.21
C THR A 6 -7.39 9.12 -9.07
N LYS A 7 -7.36 10.27 -9.75
CA LYS A 7 -6.26 11.25 -9.67
C LYS A 7 -6.53 12.36 -8.65
N ARG A 8 -7.64 12.27 -7.89
CA ARG A 8 -8.01 13.27 -6.88
C ARG A 8 -7.01 13.31 -5.72
N GLY A 9 -6.86 14.49 -5.11
CA GLY A 9 -5.93 14.76 -4.01
C GLY A 9 -4.56 15.24 -4.48
N ASP A 10 -3.66 15.44 -3.51
CA ASP A 10 -2.31 15.93 -3.77
C ASP A 10 -1.52 14.97 -4.71
N PRO A 11 -1.02 15.45 -5.86
CA PRO A 11 -0.20 14.64 -6.76
C PRO A 11 1.12 14.16 -6.14
N GLU A 12 1.74 14.94 -5.26
CA GLU A 12 3.04 14.59 -4.69
C GLU A 12 2.91 13.44 -3.68
N ALA A 13 1.95 13.52 -2.75
CA ALA A 13 1.64 12.43 -1.84
C ALA A 13 1.34 11.11 -2.58
N ARG A 14 0.59 11.17 -3.69
CA ARG A 14 0.34 9.97 -4.51
C ARG A 14 1.62 9.40 -5.11
N ARG A 15 2.51 10.25 -5.63
CA ARG A 15 3.80 9.83 -6.22
C ARG A 15 4.69 9.17 -5.16
N LEU A 16 4.83 9.80 -4.00
CA LEU A 16 5.64 9.29 -2.88
C LEU A 16 5.10 7.96 -2.35
N LEU A 17 3.79 7.86 -2.14
CA LEU A 17 3.14 6.62 -1.69
C LEU A 17 3.26 5.48 -2.71
N HIS A 18 3.22 5.79 -4.02
CA HIS A 18 3.45 4.78 -5.05
C HIS A 18 4.90 4.26 -5.00
N ASN A 19 5.88 5.16 -4.87
CA ASN A 19 7.29 4.78 -4.72
C ASN A 19 7.52 3.93 -3.46
N ALA A 20 6.92 4.33 -2.32
CA ALA A 20 6.98 3.55 -1.09
C ALA A 20 6.36 2.15 -1.27
N ALA A 21 5.23 2.05 -1.98
CA ALA A 21 4.61 0.76 -2.29
C ALA A 21 5.47 -0.12 -3.20
N MET A 22 6.19 0.47 -4.17
CA MET A 22 7.14 -0.27 -5.02
C MET A 22 8.29 -0.88 -4.22
N SER A 23 8.80 -0.17 -3.21
CA SER A 23 9.81 -0.71 -2.30
C SER A 23 9.20 -1.78 -1.39
N ALA A 24 8.06 -1.47 -0.76
CA ALA A 24 7.39 -2.35 0.19
C ALA A 24 6.96 -3.69 -0.42
N SER A 25 6.53 -3.73 -1.69
CA SER A 25 6.09 -4.96 -2.36
C SER A 25 7.16 -6.05 -2.41
N ARG A 26 8.44 -5.69 -2.26
CA ARG A 26 9.59 -6.61 -2.25
C ARG A 26 9.96 -7.10 -0.85
N THR A 27 9.36 -6.53 0.19
CA THR A 27 9.65 -6.87 1.60
C THR A 27 8.77 -8.02 2.09
N ALA A 28 9.30 -8.89 2.96
CA ALA A 28 8.56 -10.04 3.50
C ALA A 28 7.23 -9.63 4.18
N ALA A 29 7.21 -8.46 4.84
CA ALA A 29 6.03 -7.95 5.53
C ALA A 29 4.82 -7.66 4.61
N TRP A 30 5.07 -7.33 3.33
CA TRP A 30 4.04 -6.84 2.41
C TRP A 30 3.95 -7.63 1.09
N LYS A 31 4.93 -8.49 0.80
CA LYS A 31 5.01 -9.31 -0.40
C LYS A 31 3.76 -10.17 -0.59
N SER A 32 3.34 -10.90 0.45
CA SER A 32 2.12 -11.73 0.41
C SER A 32 0.87 -10.92 0.05
N TYR A 33 0.72 -9.73 0.65
CA TYR A 33 -0.40 -8.85 0.32
C TYR A 33 -0.39 -8.44 -1.15
N TYR A 34 0.77 -8.11 -1.71
CA TYR A 34 0.92 -7.71 -3.10
C TYR A 34 0.61 -8.87 -4.06
N GLU A 35 1.21 -10.03 -3.83
CA GLU A 35 1.01 -11.25 -4.64
C GLU A 35 -0.44 -11.72 -4.63
N GLU A 36 -1.13 -11.65 -3.48
CA GLU A 36 -2.56 -11.93 -3.39
C GLU A 36 -3.42 -11.05 -4.31
N ARG A 37 -3.02 -9.79 -4.59
CA ARG A 37 -3.79 -8.91 -5.50
C ARG A 37 -3.52 -9.28 -6.94
N LEU A 38 -2.28 -9.62 -7.28
CA LEU A 38 -1.93 -10.12 -8.61
C LEU A 38 -2.67 -11.44 -8.90
N ALA A 39 -2.70 -12.36 -7.94
CA ALA A 39 -3.40 -13.64 -8.06
C ALA A 39 -4.92 -13.49 -8.27
N ARG A 40 -5.51 -12.37 -7.81
CA ARG A 40 -6.92 -12.02 -8.06
C ARG A 40 -7.16 -11.39 -9.44
N GLY A 41 -6.13 -11.24 -10.27
CA GLY A 41 -6.23 -10.67 -11.61
C GLY A 41 -6.15 -9.14 -11.67
N PHE A 42 -5.76 -8.45 -10.59
CA PHE A 42 -5.53 -7.01 -10.65
C PHE A 42 -4.22 -6.70 -11.39
N SER A 43 -4.20 -5.61 -12.15
CA SER A 43 -2.97 -5.13 -12.79
C SER A 43 -1.89 -4.79 -11.75
N THR A 44 -0.64 -4.80 -12.16
CA THR A 44 0.51 -4.42 -11.32
C THR A 44 0.33 -3.03 -10.73
N THR A 45 -0.06 -2.06 -11.55
CA THR A 45 -0.34 -0.69 -11.11
C THR A 45 -1.49 -0.65 -10.10
N ALA A 46 -2.60 -1.36 -10.35
CA ALA A 46 -3.72 -1.38 -9.40
C ALA A 46 -3.31 -2.00 -8.06
N SER A 47 -2.54 -3.09 -8.10
CA SER A 47 -2.03 -3.78 -6.92
C SER A 47 -1.09 -2.89 -6.09
N LEU A 48 -0.17 -2.18 -6.74
CA LEU A 48 0.71 -1.19 -6.08
C LEU A 48 -0.08 -0.04 -5.46
N VAL A 49 -1.09 0.49 -6.15
CA VAL A 49 -1.93 1.56 -5.60
C VAL A 49 -2.77 1.06 -4.42
N MET A 50 -3.25 -0.18 -4.46
CA MET A 50 -3.95 -0.81 -3.33
C MET A 50 -3.02 -1.01 -2.12
N LEU A 51 -1.77 -1.39 -2.35
CA LEU A 51 -0.74 -1.48 -1.32
C LEU A 51 -0.43 -0.10 -0.73
N ALA A 52 -0.21 0.92 -1.57
CA ALA A 52 0.01 2.30 -1.16
C ALA A 52 -1.09 2.84 -0.23
N ARG A 53 -2.37 2.60 -0.57
CA ARG A 53 -3.50 2.99 0.29
C ARG A 53 -3.55 2.22 1.61
N LYS A 54 -3.08 0.97 1.64
CA LYS A 54 -2.98 0.21 2.88
C LYS A 54 -1.84 0.74 3.76
N LEU A 55 -0.68 1.03 3.18
CA LEU A 55 0.44 1.67 3.86
C LEU A 55 0.03 3.00 4.48
N ALA A 56 -0.64 3.88 3.72
CA ALA A 56 -1.10 5.17 4.22
C ALA A 56 -2.02 5.04 5.46
N ARG A 57 -2.91 4.05 5.48
CA ARG A 57 -3.78 3.77 6.64
C ARG A 57 -3.00 3.27 7.85
N VAL A 58 -1.99 2.43 7.64
CA VAL A 58 -1.12 1.95 8.72
C VAL A 58 -0.28 3.08 9.29
N VAL A 59 0.38 3.87 8.44
CA VAL A 59 1.16 5.05 8.87
C VAL A 59 0.27 6.02 9.65
N PHE A 60 -0.93 6.32 9.17
CA PHE A 60 -1.87 7.17 9.89
C PHE A 60 -2.22 6.61 11.28
N ALA A 61 -2.45 5.30 11.39
CA ALA A 61 -2.75 4.66 12.67
C ALA A 61 -1.56 4.75 13.64
N LEU A 62 -0.33 4.47 13.17
CA LEU A 62 0.89 4.54 13.97
C LEU A 62 1.18 5.96 14.45
N LEU A 63 1.06 6.95 13.56
CA LEU A 63 1.24 8.36 13.92
C LEU A 63 0.18 8.83 14.93
N LYS A 64 -1.03 8.28 14.87
CA LYS A 64 -2.11 8.62 15.80
C LYS A 64 -1.93 7.96 17.17
N SER A 65 -1.44 6.71 17.22
CA SER A 65 -1.26 5.99 18.48
C SER A 65 0.10 6.22 19.14
N GLY A 66 1.10 6.66 18.37
CA GLY A 66 2.49 6.72 18.83
C GLY A 66 3.17 5.34 18.90
N ASP A 67 2.55 4.30 18.33
CA ASP A 67 3.08 2.94 18.37
C ASP A 67 4.10 2.68 17.25
N GLU A 68 4.91 1.64 17.47
CA GLU A 68 5.80 1.11 16.45
C GLU A 68 5.11 0.13 15.50
N TYR A 69 5.61 0.07 14.26
CA TYR A 69 5.10 -0.87 13.27
C TYR A 69 5.43 -2.32 13.64
N ARG A 70 4.38 -3.14 13.84
CA ARG A 70 4.50 -4.59 14.02
C ARG A 70 4.10 -5.32 12.75
N SER A 71 5.06 -5.98 12.11
CA SER A 71 4.81 -6.73 10.89
C SER A 71 4.06 -8.03 11.19
N LYS A 72 3.12 -8.43 10.33
CA LYS A 72 2.41 -9.71 10.46
C LYS A 72 3.27 -10.92 10.04
N ALA A 73 4.41 -10.68 9.41
CA ALA A 73 5.28 -11.72 8.87
C ALA A 73 6.35 -12.20 9.87
N ALA A 74 6.25 -11.80 11.14
CA ALA A 74 7.11 -12.22 12.25
C ALA A 74 6.33 -13.13 13.19
#